data_AF-A0A356FCI9-F1
#
_entry.id   AF-A0A356FCI9-F1
#
_cell.length_a   1.000
_cell.length_b   1.000
_cell.length_c   1.000
_cell.angle_alpha   90.00
_cell.angle_beta   90.00
_cell.angle_gamma   90.00
#
_symmetry.space_group_name_H-M   'P 1'
#
loop_
_entity.id
_entity.type
_entity.pdbx_description
1 polymer ?
#
loop_
_entity_poly.entity_id
_entity_poly.type
_entity_poly.pdbx_seq_one_letter_code
_entity_poly.pdbx_strand_id
1 'polypeptide(L)' 'FNSYVTVSTADGAPQRQDGRLAASTAPGLGIEPKFDVLGDPVFEIS' A
#
# COMPACT_ATOMS: atom_id res chain seq x y z
N PHE A 1 -1.59 -14.81 0.03
CA PHE A 1 -1.89 -13.63 -0.78
C PHE A 1 -3.39 -13.66 -0.99
N ASN A 2 -4.13 -12.72 -0.45
CA ASN A 2 -5.58 -12.77 -0.55
C ASN A 2 -6.02 -11.31 -0.61
N SER A 3 -6.59 -10.91 -1.74
CA SER A 3 -7.12 -9.56 -1.91
C SER A 3 -8.53 -9.56 -1.33
N TYR A 4 -8.61 -9.45 -0.01
CA TYR A 4 -9.90 -9.44 0.71
C TYR A 4 -10.59 -8.07 0.67
N VAL A 5 -9.92 -7.06 0.13
CA VAL A 5 -10.40 -5.67 0.08
C VAL A 5 -10.17 -5.09 -1.32
N THR A 6 -11.06 -4.19 -1.72
CA THR A 6 -11.02 -3.48 -3.01
C THR A 6 -10.42 -2.09 -2.92
N VAL A 7 -10.32 -1.54 -1.70
CA VAL A 7 -9.75 -0.20 -1.47
C VAL A 7 -8.23 -0.29 -1.47
N SER A 8 -7.59 0.52 -2.32
CA SER A 8 -6.13 0.70 -2.36
C SER A 8 -5.74 1.88 -1.48
N THR A 9 -4.89 1.65 -0.48
CA THR A 9 -4.43 2.68 0.47
C THR A 9 -3.07 3.28 0.10
N ALA A 10 -2.38 2.71 -0.88
CA ALA A 10 -1.07 3.18 -1.35
C ALA A 10 -0.85 2.81 -2.83
N ASP A 11 -0.09 3.62 -3.53
CA ASP A 11 0.49 3.30 -4.85
C ASP A 11 1.79 2.50 -4.70
N GLY A 12 2.13 1.74 -5.74
CA GLY A 12 3.34 0.90 -5.77
C GLY A 12 3.24 -0.40 -4.97
N ALA A 13 2.11 -0.67 -4.30
CA ALA A 13 1.91 -1.90 -3.54
C ALA A 13 2.05 -3.14 -4.46
N PRO A 14 2.78 -4.19 -4.04
CA PRO A 14 2.99 -5.38 -4.85
C PRO A 14 1.68 -5.99 -5.38
N GLN A 15 1.60 -6.10 -6.71
CA GLN A 15 0.45 -6.71 -7.39
C GLN A 15 0.75 -8.14 -7.79
N ARG A 16 -0.32 -8.94 -7.78
CA ARG A 16 -0.28 -10.36 -8.09
C ARG A 16 -0.04 -10.55 -9.57
N GLN A 17 1.01 -11.27 -9.91
CA GLN A 17 1.33 -11.64 -11.29
C GLN A 17 1.51 -13.16 -11.32
N ASP A 18 0.61 -13.87 -11.99
CA ASP A 18 0.60 -15.32 -12.12
C ASP A 18 0.74 -16.07 -10.78
N GLY A 19 0.00 -15.61 -9.77
CA GLY A 19 0.00 -16.21 -8.43
C GLY A 19 1.20 -15.85 -7.55
N ARG A 20 2.13 -15.03 -8.05
CA ARG A 20 3.34 -14.60 -7.33
C ARG A 20 3.33 -13.10 -6.97
N LEU A 21 4.19 -12.74 -6.02
CA LEU A 21 4.56 -11.36 -5.68
C LEU A 21 6.05 -11.18 -5.81
N ALA A 22 6.44 -9.95 -6.12
CA ALA A 22 7.78 -9.43 -5.88
C ALA A 22 7.68 -8.15 -5.06
N ALA A 23 8.68 -7.91 -4.21
CA ALA A 23 8.86 -6.62 -3.56
C ALA A 23 9.26 -5.56 -4.60
N SER A 24 9.00 -4.29 -4.28
CA SER A 24 9.46 -3.16 -5.09
C SER A 24 10.99 -3.07 -5.09
N THR A 25 11.57 -2.56 -6.17
CA THR A 25 13.01 -2.24 -6.27
C THR A 25 13.33 -0.82 -5.79
N ALA A 26 12.31 -0.02 -5.45
CA ALA A 26 12.50 1.29 -4.86
C ALA A 26 12.97 1.19 -3.40
N PRO A 27 13.63 2.24 -2.85
CA PRO A 27 14.06 2.24 -1.45
C PRO A 27 12.91 2.03 -0.44
N GLY A 28 13.25 1.49 0.72
CA GLY A 28 12.28 1.25 1.80
C GLY A 28 11.23 0.23 1.41
N LEU A 29 9.95 0.52 1.69
CA LEU A 29 8.83 -0.33 1.27
C LEU A 29 8.47 -0.14 -0.22
N GLY A 30 8.97 0.93 -0.85
CA GLY A 30 8.71 1.23 -2.26
C GLY A 30 7.24 1.50 -2.59
N ILE A 31 6.51 2.11 -1.65
CA ILE A 31 5.09 2.50 -1.78
C ILE A 31 4.89 3.97 -1.41
N GLU A 32 3.81 4.56 -1.92
CA GLU A 32 3.39 5.94 -1.60
C GLU A 32 1.96 5.94 -1.04
N PRO A 33 1.72 6.44 0.19
CA PRO A 33 0.39 6.46 0.79
C PRO A 33 -0.61 7.37 0.04
N LYS A 34 -1.86 6.91 -0.11
CA LYS A 34 -2.97 7.70 -0.65
C LYS A 34 -3.69 8.44 0.47
N PHE A 35 -3.23 9.64 0.82
CA PHE A 35 -3.77 10.40 1.95
C PHE A 35 -5.24 10.81 1.78
N ASP A 36 -5.70 11.01 0.54
CA ASP A 36 -7.11 11.23 0.22
C ASP A 36 -8.00 10.01 0.55
N VAL A 37 -7.46 8.81 0.43
CA VAL A 37 -8.14 7.55 0.81
C VAL A 37 -8.02 7.28 2.31
N LEU A 38 -6.88 7.60 2.91
CA LEU A 38 -6.63 7.38 4.34
C LEU A 38 -7.44 8.35 5.22
N GLY A 39 -7.69 9.56 4.73
CA GLY A 39 -8.35 10.63 5.48
C GLY A 39 -7.46 11.23 6.57
N ASP A 40 -8.07 12.01 7.46
CA ASP A 40 -7.35 12.70 8.52
C ASP A 40 -6.86 11.72 9.60
N PRO A 41 -5.66 11.95 10.19
CA PRO A 41 -5.17 11.17 11.31
C PRO A 41 -6.14 11.22 12.50
N VAL A 42 -6.48 10.05 13.05
CA VAL A 42 -7.35 9.96 14.23
C VAL A 42 -6.61 10.19 15.55
N PHE A 43 -5.28 10.16 15.52
CA PHE A 43 -4.41 10.35 16.68
C PHE A 43 -3.01 10.78 16.23
N GLU A 44 -2.42 11.73 16.93
CA GLU A 44 -1.05 12.19 16.74
C GLU A 44 -0.37 12.36 18.11
N ILE A 45 0.93 12.09 18.17
CA ILE A 45 1.77 12.31 19.36
C ILE A 45 3.09 12.95 18.92
N SER A 46 3.56 13.94 19.70
CA SER A 46 4.75 14.75 19.42
C SER A 46 5.77 14.68 20.56
#